data_AF-A0A1X7CRX8-F1
#
_entry.id   AF-A0A1X7CRX8-F1
#
_cell.length_a   1.000
_cell.length_b   1.000
_cell.length_c   1.000
_cell.angle_alpha   90.00
_cell.angle_beta   90.00
_cell.angle_gamma   90.00
#
_symmetry.space_group_name_H-M   'P 1'
#
loop_
_entity.id
_entity.type
_entity.pdbx_description
1 polymer ?
#
loop_
_entity_poly.entity_id
_entity_poly.type
_entity_poly.pdbx_seq_one_letter_code
_entity_poly.pdbx_strand_id
1 'polypeptide(L)'
;MKAKLTAVARKFISPSMRYEIRNVSDKLREAVGRACFWRWEVARFSLRQQSPYEILYIGRKQQREMASLLIGGKDQAPVSLAASGAKRPVVLVSELPTAGALSVPHYVSAVVPLGRPLDEIIARYDSELRRSIRKNRSLYQMRPVMSDEEIAMADRDLLRPYATARQGSKAAQFPTEEVFRLAKGYGRLDLITLDDEVVACHLGCEVIRGGKRYWSTLRFGYCESVFSDAKKLREVNSMTTFMTLEWALANGFDYHDIGLCVARPDDGLLRWKRRRGGDVDTLNNHACLFVRLPRTGKADFLWETPLFAMEGNKVTLHLGLPDTASDEEIASRYQEMVFGGLHKIYLYSARRAEEVFLQTLRSRYAGFPSPPILEHVACQ
;
A
#
# COMPACT_ATOMS: atom_id res chain seq x y z
N MET A 1 14.33 36.28 -3.57
CA MET A 1 14.56 36.18 -2.12
C MET A 1 14.22 34.79 -1.55
N LYS A 2 13.01 34.25 -1.77
CA LYS A 2 12.62 32.88 -1.34
C LYS A 2 13.57 31.76 -1.79
N ALA A 3 13.98 31.73 -3.07
CA ALA A 3 14.88 30.67 -3.58
C ALA A 3 16.27 30.65 -2.89
N LYS A 4 16.83 31.83 -2.60
CA LYS A 4 18.11 31.98 -1.87
C LYS A 4 17.97 31.54 -0.42
N LEU A 5 16.89 31.93 0.27
CA LEU A 5 16.59 31.47 1.63
C LEU A 5 16.37 29.95 1.70
N THR A 6 15.67 29.36 0.73
CA THR A 6 15.49 27.90 0.64
C THR A 6 16.81 27.19 0.41
N ALA A 7 17.69 27.72 -0.44
CA ALA A 7 19.02 27.14 -0.69
C ALA A 7 19.91 27.20 0.57
N VAL A 8 19.89 28.32 1.30
CA VAL A 8 20.63 28.48 2.56
C VAL A 8 20.06 27.55 3.64
N ALA A 9 18.74 27.47 3.81
CA ALA A 9 18.11 26.56 4.77
C ALA A 9 18.45 25.08 4.46
N ARG A 10 18.53 24.69 3.18
CA ARG A 10 18.95 23.34 2.77
C ARG A 10 20.39 23.00 3.10
N LYS A 11 21.26 24.01 3.32
CA LYS A 11 22.64 23.81 3.74
C LYS A 11 22.75 23.45 5.23
N PHE A 12 21.80 23.91 6.05
CA PHE A 12 21.81 23.70 7.50
C PHE A 12 20.84 22.61 7.98
N ILE A 13 19.91 22.17 7.13
CA ILE A 13 18.92 21.15 7.47
C ILE A 13 19.18 19.91 6.61
N SER A 14 19.60 18.81 7.26
CA SER A 14 19.86 17.53 6.59
C SER A 14 18.61 17.03 5.84
N PRO A 15 18.76 16.22 4.77
CA PRO A 15 17.62 15.62 4.09
C PRO A 15 16.66 14.88 5.04
N SER A 16 17.20 14.13 6.01
CA SER A 16 16.41 13.43 7.03
C SER A 16 15.61 14.40 7.90
N MET A 17 16.22 15.51 8.34
CA MET A 17 15.52 16.50 9.15
C MET A 17 14.44 17.24 8.34
N ARG A 18 14.67 17.51 7.05
CA ARG A 18 13.64 18.05 6.14
C ARG A 18 12.46 17.09 5.98
N TYR A 19 12.74 15.78 5.92
CA TYR A 19 11.70 14.77 5.90
C TYR A 19 10.89 14.78 7.21
N GLU A 20 11.54 14.82 8.37
CA GLU A 20 10.85 14.88 9.67
C GLU A 20 10.03 16.17 9.88
N ILE A 21 10.52 17.32 9.42
CA ILE A 21 9.75 18.58 9.48
C ILE A 21 8.46 18.47 8.65
N ARG A 22 8.56 17.90 7.43
CA ARG A 22 7.40 17.67 6.57
C ARG A 22 6.42 16.70 7.24
N ASN A 23 6.96 15.63 7.80
CA ASN A 23 6.23 14.61 8.53
C ASN A 23 5.39 15.21 9.69
N VAL A 24 6.00 16.07 10.51
CA VAL A 24 5.30 16.80 11.59
C VAL A 24 4.26 17.76 11.03
N SER A 25 4.58 18.50 9.96
CA SER A 25 3.63 19.40 9.31
C SER A 25 2.40 18.67 8.76
N ASP A 26 2.59 17.51 8.15
CA ASP A 26 1.49 16.70 7.60
C ASP A 26 0.61 16.13 8.72
N LYS A 27 1.24 15.67 9.82
CA LYS A 27 0.53 15.23 11.02
C LYS A 27 -0.31 16.35 11.64
N LEU A 28 0.24 17.56 11.75
CA LEU A 28 -0.47 18.74 12.28
C LEU A 28 -1.64 19.12 11.37
N ARG A 29 -1.43 19.15 10.05
CA ARG A 29 -2.49 19.46 9.08
C ARG A 29 -3.65 18.47 9.20
N GLU A 30 -3.34 17.19 9.34
CA GLU A 30 -4.36 16.16 9.49
C GLU A 30 -5.10 16.29 10.82
N ALA A 31 -4.39 16.54 11.93
CA ALA A 31 -5.01 16.77 13.24
C ALA A 31 -5.94 17.99 13.23
N VAL A 32 -5.51 19.12 12.67
CA VAL A 32 -6.34 20.33 12.53
C VAL A 32 -7.55 20.05 11.65
N GLY A 33 -7.35 19.31 10.55
CA GLY A 33 -8.45 18.92 9.65
C GLY A 33 -9.54 18.11 10.34
N ARG A 34 -9.16 17.22 11.28
CA ARG A 34 -10.11 16.43 12.08
C ARG A 34 -10.84 17.26 13.14
N ALA A 35 -10.18 18.26 13.71
CA ALA A 35 -10.78 19.14 14.72
C ALA A 35 -11.88 20.07 14.16
N CYS A 36 -12.01 20.20 12.85
CA CYS A 36 -13.07 20.99 12.21
C CYS A 36 -14.43 20.26 12.21
N PHE A 37 -15.03 20.05 13.38
CA PHE A 37 -16.29 19.29 13.55
C PHE A 37 -17.47 19.80 12.71
N TRP A 38 -17.51 21.10 12.37
CA TRP A 38 -18.54 21.67 11.49
C TRP A 38 -18.49 21.15 10.05
N ARG A 39 -17.41 20.46 9.65
CA ARG A 39 -17.28 19.79 8.35
C ARG A 39 -17.69 18.33 8.38
N TRP A 40 -18.11 17.83 9.54
CA TRP A 40 -18.42 16.43 9.74
C TRP A 40 -19.86 16.12 9.36
N GLU A 41 -20.07 14.90 8.89
CA GLU A 41 -21.37 14.30 8.67
C GLU A 41 -21.49 13.01 9.49
N VAL A 42 -22.73 12.62 9.77
CA VAL A 42 -23.08 11.29 10.23
C VAL A 42 -23.82 10.61 9.09
N ALA A 43 -23.26 9.52 8.58
CA ALA A 43 -23.83 8.78 7.46
C ALA A 43 -23.97 7.30 7.81
N ARG A 44 -25.05 6.68 7.34
CA ARG A 44 -25.28 5.24 7.45
C ARG A 44 -25.39 4.64 6.06
N PHE A 45 -24.65 3.56 5.82
CA PHE A 45 -24.67 2.88 4.52
C PHE A 45 -24.33 1.41 4.68
N SER A 46 -24.66 0.64 3.66
CA SER A 46 -24.20 -0.73 3.49
C SER A 46 -23.25 -0.81 2.31
N LEU A 47 -22.23 -1.67 2.38
CA LEU A 47 -21.28 -1.86 1.29
C LEU A 47 -21.87 -2.63 0.11
N ARG A 48 -22.90 -3.44 0.38
CA ARG A 48 -23.65 -4.23 -0.62
C ARG A 48 -25.13 -4.21 -0.26
N GLN A 49 -26.03 -4.40 -1.23
CA GLN A 49 -27.48 -4.47 -0.98
C GLN A 49 -27.83 -5.52 0.10
N GLN A 50 -27.11 -6.65 0.12
CA GLN A 50 -27.31 -7.75 1.06
C GLN A 50 -26.23 -7.85 2.15
N SER A 51 -25.38 -6.83 2.35
CA SER A 51 -24.37 -6.91 3.42
C SER A 51 -25.05 -7.05 4.80
N PRO A 52 -24.59 -7.99 5.63
CA PRO A 52 -25.18 -8.23 6.95
C PRO A 52 -24.84 -7.09 7.93
N TYR A 53 -23.85 -6.26 7.62
CA TYR A 53 -23.40 -5.14 8.45
C TYR A 53 -23.94 -3.79 7.97
N GLU A 54 -24.25 -2.93 8.93
CA GLU A 54 -24.46 -1.49 8.73
C GLU A 54 -23.17 -0.73 9.08
N ILE A 55 -22.74 0.18 8.22
CA ILE A 55 -21.61 1.07 8.50
C ILE A 55 -22.15 2.42 8.97
N LEU A 56 -21.81 2.79 10.20
CA LEU A 56 -22.02 4.14 10.74
C LEU A 56 -20.73 4.94 10.58
N TYR A 57 -20.73 5.91 9.69
CA TYR A 57 -19.61 6.81 9.44
C TYR A 57 -19.80 8.16 10.15
N ILE A 58 -18.76 8.63 10.84
CA ILE A 58 -18.72 9.93 11.52
C ILE A 58 -17.40 10.65 11.18
N GLY A 59 -17.47 11.64 10.29
CA GLY A 59 -16.28 12.37 9.84
C GLY A 59 -16.57 13.29 8.66
N ARG A 60 -15.51 13.82 8.03
CA ARG A 60 -15.59 14.73 6.88
C ARG A 60 -16.16 14.00 5.67
N LYS A 61 -17.05 14.63 4.91
CA LYS A 61 -17.67 14.05 3.70
C LYS A 61 -16.66 13.45 2.70
N GLN A 62 -15.55 14.15 2.47
CA GLN A 62 -14.47 13.71 1.55
C GLN A 62 -13.76 12.42 1.99
N GLN A 63 -13.78 12.07 3.28
CA GLN A 63 -13.14 10.84 3.79
C GLN A 63 -14.10 9.64 3.81
N ARG A 64 -15.40 9.85 3.55
CA ARG A 64 -16.36 8.74 3.45
C ARG A 64 -16.03 7.80 2.29
N GLU A 65 -15.58 8.34 1.16
CA GLU A 65 -15.14 7.50 0.03
C GLU A 65 -13.94 6.62 0.40
N MET A 66 -13.01 7.16 1.20
CA MET A 66 -11.90 6.39 1.75
C MET A 66 -12.37 5.30 2.71
N ALA A 67 -13.34 5.61 3.59
CA ALA A 67 -13.96 4.62 4.47
C ALA A 67 -14.59 3.47 3.67
N SER A 68 -15.40 3.78 2.66
CA SER A 68 -16.00 2.79 1.77
C SER A 68 -14.95 1.98 1.02
N LEU A 69 -13.85 2.61 0.57
CA LEU A 69 -12.77 1.94 -0.13
C LEU A 69 -11.97 0.98 0.77
N LEU A 70 -11.65 1.39 2.00
CA LEU A 70 -10.91 0.57 2.96
C LEU A 70 -11.70 -0.67 3.38
N ILE A 71 -13.02 -0.52 3.58
CA ILE A 71 -13.87 -1.61 4.08
C ILE A 71 -14.42 -2.43 2.91
N GLY A 72 -15.00 -1.80 1.88
CA GLY A 72 -15.66 -2.49 0.75
C GLY A 72 -14.79 -2.75 -0.48
N GLY A 73 -13.70 -2.00 -0.69
CA GLY A 73 -12.91 -2.09 -1.92
C GLY A 73 -13.45 -1.23 -3.08
N LYS A 74 -12.79 -1.30 -4.25
CA LYS A 74 -12.99 -0.35 -5.37
C LYS A 74 -14.35 -0.45 -6.07
N ASP A 75 -14.97 -1.63 -6.10
CA ASP A 75 -16.18 -1.89 -6.89
C ASP A 75 -17.47 -1.82 -6.06
N GLN A 76 -17.38 -1.45 -4.79
CA GLN A 76 -18.53 -1.41 -3.87
C GLN A 76 -18.98 0.03 -3.66
N ALA A 77 -19.97 0.46 -4.44
CA ALA A 77 -20.64 1.72 -4.19
C ALA A 77 -21.52 1.59 -2.92
N PRO A 78 -21.41 2.53 -1.97
CA PRO A 78 -22.22 2.50 -0.77
C PRO A 78 -23.71 2.63 -1.13
N VAL A 79 -24.52 1.70 -0.63
CA VAL A 79 -25.97 1.72 -0.78
C VAL A 79 -26.56 2.40 0.45
N SER A 80 -27.32 3.47 0.21
CA SER A 80 -28.07 4.13 1.28
C SER A 80 -29.10 3.16 1.83
N LEU A 81 -29.12 2.99 3.16
CA LEU A 81 -30.10 2.14 3.81
C LEU A 81 -31.39 2.95 4.03
N ALA A 82 -32.49 2.51 3.41
CA ALA A 82 -33.81 2.87 3.92
C ALA A 82 -34.01 2.24 5.30
N ALA A 83 -34.85 2.84 6.16
CA ALA A 83 -35.11 2.37 7.52
C ALA A 83 -35.71 0.95 7.52
N SER A 84 -34.85 -0.07 7.51
CA SER A 84 -35.24 -1.47 7.66
C SER A 84 -35.34 -1.79 9.15
N GLY A 85 -36.46 -2.37 9.58
CA GLY A 85 -36.72 -2.72 10.98
C GLY A 85 -35.83 -3.83 11.57
N ALA A 86 -35.00 -4.50 10.75
CA ALA A 86 -34.06 -5.50 11.24
C ALA A 86 -32.79 -4.84 11.81
N LYS A 87 -32.48 -5.09 13.10
CA LYS A 87 -31.26 -4.63 13.76
C LYS A 87 -30.03 -5.34 13.19
N ARG A 88 -29.34 -4.72 12.23
CA ARG A 88 -28.05 -5.20 11.71
C ARG A 88 -26.93 -4.86 12.70
N PRO A 89 -25.89 -5.71 12.85
CA PRO A 89 -24.69 -5.32 13.58
C PRO A 89 -24.03 -4.09 12.93
N VAL A 90 -23.66 -3.13 13.76
CA VAL A 90 -23.12 -1.83 13.31
C VAL A 90 -21.61 -1.80 13.47
N VAL A 91 -20.91 -1.45 12.39
CA VAL A 91 -19.49 -1.10 12.38
C VAL A 91 -19.39 0.42 12.42
N LEU A 92 -18.72 0.96 13.43
CA LEU A 92 -18.50 2.41 13.54
C LEU A 92 -17.16 2.77 12.91
N VAL A 93 -17.18 3.73 12.00
CA VAL A 93 -15.99 4.29 11.35
C VAL A 93 -15.95 5.77 11.67
N SER A 94 -14.86 6.24 12.27
CA SER A 94 -14.72 7.63 12.64
C SER A 94 -13.34 8.19 12.31
N GLU A 95 -13.27 9.50 12.08
CA GLU A 95 -11.99 10.21 11.98
C GLU A 95 -11.35 10.52 13.34
N LEU A 96 -12.09 10.38 14.45
CA LEU A 96 -11.56 10.48 15.80
C LEU A 96 -11.45 9.12 16.49
N PRO A 97 -10.44 8.96 17.36
CA PRO A 97 -10.27 7.74 18.12
C PRO A 97 -11.46 7.54 19.06
N THR A 98 -11.98 6.32 19.08
CA THR A 98 -12.97 5.88 20.07
C THR A 98 -12.45 4.66 20.79
N ALA A 99 -12.90 4.45 22.03
CA ALA A 99 -12.44 3.32 22.83
C ALA A 99 -12.69 1.99 22.12
N GLY A 100 -11.65 1.17 22.00
CA GLY A 100 -11.68 -0.13 21.34
C GLY A 100 -11.71 -0.08 19.80
N ALA A 101 -11.51 1.09 19.18
CA ALA A 101 -11.39 1.18 17.72
C ALA A 101 -9.96 0.88 17.26
N LEU A 102 -9.86 0.17 16.13
CA LEU A 102 -8.62 -0.06 15.39
C LEU A 102 -8.22 1.21 14.65
N SER A 103 -6.97 1.65 14.76
CA SER A 103 -6.44 2.75 13.94
C SER A 103 -6.01 2.21 12.58
N VAL A 104 -6.91 2.24 11.60
CA VAL A 104 -6.70 1.69 10.25
C VAL A 104 -6.02 2.75 9.38
N PRO A 105 -4.77 2.55 8.93
CA PRO A 105 -4.12 3.51 8.03
C PRO A 105 -4.87 3.59 6.69
N HIS A 106 -4.80 4.72 5.99
CA HIS A 106 -5.36 4.82 4.64
C HIS A 106 -4.50 4.10 3.62
N TYR A 107 -3.18 4.20 3.80
CA TYR A 107 -2.20 3.70 2.85
C TYR A 107 -1.04 3.03 3.57
N VAL A 108 -0.50 2.03 2.90
CA VAL A 108 0.78 1.40 3.22
C VAL A 108 1.62 1.31 1.96
N SER A 109 2.92 1.18 2.14
CA SER A 109 3.86 0.80 1.09
C SER A 109 4.40 -0.60 1.31
N ALA A 110 4.94 -1.18 0.23
CA ALA A 110 5.79 -2.37 0.30
C ALA A 110 7.25 -1.96 0.12
N VAL A 111 8.05 -2.17 1.15
CA VAL A 111 9.43 -1.73 1.25
C VAL A 111 10.34 -2.95 1.31
N VAL A 112 11.28 -3.07 0.38
CA VAL A 112 12.24 -4.18 0.33
C VAL A 112 13.57 -3.74 0.95
N PRO A 113 14.04 -4.37 2.05
CA PRO A 113 15.36 -4.09 2.61
C PRO A 113 16.47 -4.60 1.68
N LEU A 114 17.41 -3.72 1.34
CA LEU A 114 18.50 -3.97 0.37
C LEU A 114 19.85 -4.31 1.00
N GLY A 115 19.95 -4.36 2.33
CA GLY A 115 21.20 -4.67 3.05
C GLY A 115 21.68 -6.12 2.96
N ARG A 116 21.35 -6.84 1.87
CA ARG A 116 21.69 -8.25 1.65
C ARG A 116 21.92 -8.53 0.15
N PRO A 117 22.60 -9.63 -0.22
CA PRO A 117 22.80 -10.00 -1.63
C PRO A 117 21.49 -10.15 -2.41
N LEU A 118 21.52 -9.84 -3.71
CA LEU A 118 20.34 -9.90 -4.59
C LEU A 118 19.65 -11.27 -4.55
N ASP A 119 20.42 -12.36 -4.56
CA ASP A 119 19.89 -13.73 -4.50
C ASP A 119 19.06 -14.00 -3.24
N GLU A 120 19.47 -13.45 -2.09
CA GLU A 120 18.70 -13.56 -0.84
C GLU A 120 17.43 -12.70 -0.87
N ILE A 121 17.47 -11.55 -1.53
CA ILE A 121 16.29 -10.69 -1.72
C ILE A 121 15.25 -11.44 -2.56
N ILE A 122 15.65 -11.96 -3.73
CA ILE A 122 14.74 -12.65 -4.65
C ILE A 122 14.32 -14.04 -4.15
N ALA A 123 15.05 -14.63 -3.20
CA ALA A 123 14.63 -15.88 -2.56
C ALA A 123 13.27 -15.75 -1.85
N ARG A 124 12.91 -14.52 -1.43
CA ARG A 124 11.62 -14.18 -0.80
C ARG A 124 10.52 -13.89 -1.81
N TYR A 125 10.85 -13.82 -3.10
CA TYR A 125 9.85 -13.60 -4.12
C TYR A 125 9.02 -14.85 -4.28
N ASP A 126 7.77 -14.65 -4.69
CA ASP A 126 6.93 -15.73 -5.18
C ASP A 126 7.67 -16.53 -6.28
N SER A 127 7.48 -17.85 -6.28
CA SER A 127 8.27 -18.79 -7.09
C SER A 127 8.06 -18.57 -8.60
N GLU A 128 6.83 -18.27 -9.02
CA GLU A 128 6.52 -17.96 -10.42
C GLU A 128 7.14 -16.64 -10.85
N LEU A 129 7.05 -15.61 -10.00
CA LEU A 129 7.67 -14.32 -10.25
C LEU A 129 9.18 -14.46 -10.41
N ARG A 130 9.84 -15.20 -9.51
CA ARG A 130 11.28 -15.46 -9.59
C ARG A 130 11.66 -16.20 -10.88
N ARG A 131 10.88 -17.20 -11.30
CA ARG A 131 11.11 -17.94 -12.56
C ARG A 131 10.96 -17.01 -13.77
N SER A 132 9.93 -16.17 -13.80
CA SER A 132 9.71 -15.19 -14.86
C SER A 132 10.87 -14.18 -14.96
N ILE A 133 11.33 -13.63 -13.83
CA ILE A 133 12.48 -12.72 -13.79
C ILE A 133 13.72 -13.40 -14.37
N ARG A 134 14.07 -14.61 -13.91
CA ARG A 134 15.25 -15.33 -14.40
C ARG A 134 15.18 -15.60 -15.91
N LYS A 135 14.00 -15.92 -16.42
CA LYS A 135 13.79 -16.20 -17.85
C LYS A 135 13.97 -14.94 -18.71
N ASN A 136 13.44 -13.82 -18.26
CA ASN A 136 13.27 -12.63 -19.10
C ASN A 136 14.33 -11.56 -18.88
N ARG A 137 15.04 -11.56 -17.74
CA ARG A 137 15.89 -10.43 -17.32
C ARG A 137 16.92 -9.98 -18.37
N SER A 138 17.53 -10.92 -19.10
CA SER A 138 18.55 -10.60 -20.11
C SER A 138 18.00 -9.88 -21.35
N LEU A 139 16.69 -9.95 -21.59
CA LEU A 139 16.01 -9.30 -22.71
C LEU A 139 15.73 -7.82 -22.45
N TYR A 140 15.73 -7.42 -21.17
CA TYR A 140 15.38 -6.07 -20.75
C TYR A 140 16.62 -5.27 -20.39
N GLN A 141 16.62 -4.01 -20.78
CA GLN A 141 17.60 -3.03 -20.33
C GLN A 141 16.91 -1.84 -19.68
N MET A 142 17.62 -1.19 -18.76
CA MET A 142 17.18 0.03 -18.11
C MET A 142 18.26 1.08 -18.25
N ARG A 143 17.90 2.26 -18.73
CA ARG A 143 18.81 3.40 -18.87
C ARG A 143 18.17 4.69 -18.38
N PRO A 144 18.95 5.64 -17.85
CA PRO A 144 18.43 6.97 -17.56
C PRO A 144 17.99 7.66 -18.85
N VAL A 145 16.99 8.54 -18.74
CA VAL A 145 16.74 9.56 -19.78
C VAL A 145 17.91 10.54 -19.83
N MET A 146 18.28 10.96 -21.03
CA MET A 146 19.44 11.81 -21.28
C MET A 146 19.06 13.20 -21.78
N SER A 147 17.83 13.40 -22.24
CA SER A 147 17.39 14.68 -22.82
C SER A 147 15.96 15.07 -22.42
N ASP A 148 15.64 16.34 -22.67
CA ASP A 148 14.32 16.93 -22.42
C ASP A 148 13.25 16.31 -23.31
N GLU A 149 13.62 15.97 -24.55
CA GLU A 149 12.77 15.29 -25.52
C GLU A 149 12.38 13.90 -25.03
N GLU A 150 13.33 13.17 -24.43
CA GLU A 150 13.03 11.85 -23.83
C GLU A 150 12.13 11.96 -22.60
N ILE A 151 12.34 12.98 -21.75
CA ILE A 151 11.46 13.24 -20.60
C ILE A 151 10.04 13.58 -21.08
N ALA A 152 9.92 14.44 -22.10
CA ALA A 152 8.64 14.80 -22.69
C ALA A 152 7.93 13.59 -23.32
N MET A 153 8.66 12.75 -24.05
CA MET A 153 8.16 11.50 -24.62
C MET A 153 7.64 10.57 -23.51
N ALA A 154 8.43 10.35 -22.46
CA ALA A 154 8.02 9.48 -21.37
C ALA A 154 6.77 10.00 -20.63
N ASP A 155 6.66 11.32 -20.42
CA ASP A 155 5.46 11.91 -19.81
C ASP A 155 4.22 11.74 -20.71
N ARG A 156 4.36 12.09 -22.00
CA ARG A 156 3.28 12.09 -22.99
C ARG A 156 2.80 10.69 -23.36
N ASP A 157 3.73 9.75 -23.58
CA ASP A 157 3.44 8.47 -24.23
C ASP A 157 3.41 7.29 -23.24
N LEU A 158 4.00 7.43 -22.05
CA LEU A 158 4.13 6.34 -21.08
C LEU A 158 3.43 6.65 -19.74
N LEU A 159 3.77 7.76 -19.08
CA LEU A 159 3.31 8.07 -17.71
C LEU A 159 1.84 8.49 -17.68
N ARG A 160 1.46 9.49 -18.48
CA ARG A 160 0.08 10.02 -18.48
C ARG A 160 -0.93 9.02 -19.05
N PRO A 161 -0.70 8.39 -20.23
CA PRO A 161 -1.67 7.46 -20.81
C PRO A 161 -1.92 6.28 -19.90
N TYR A 162 -0.86 5.68 -19.34
CA TYR A 162 -1.00 4.57 -18.41
C TYR A 162 -1.73 4.96 -17.12
N ALA A 163 -1.44 6.14 -16.55
CA ALA A 163 -2.15 6.61 -15.37
C ALA A 163 -3.65 6.77 -15.63
N THR A 164 -4.02 7.32 -16.79
CA THR A 164 -5.41 7.45 -17.24
C THR A 164 -6.06 6.10 -17.50
N ALA A 165 -5.41 5.19 -18.22
CA ALA A 165 -5.92 3.85 -18.48
C ALA A 165 -6.18 3.06 -17.19
N ARG A 166 -5.36 3.28 -16.15
CA ARG A 166 -5.44 2.57 -14.88
C ARG A 166 -6.46 3.13 -13.89
N GLN A 167 -6.66 4.44 -13.87
CA GLN A 167 -7.47 5.11 -12.83
C GLN A 167 -8.61 5.97 -13.40
N GLY A 168 -8.76 6.03 -14.72
CA GLY A 168 -9.77 6.82 -15.41
C GLY A 168 -9.71 8.30 -15.00
N SER A 169 -10.89 8.88 -14.76
CA SER A 169 -11.05 10.26 -14.30
C SER A 169 -10.46 10.54 -12.91
N LYS A 170 -10.12 9.51 -12.13
CA LYS A 170 -9.48 9.64 -10.81
C LYS A 170 -7.95 9.61 -10.88
N ALA A 171 -7.37 9.54 -12.07
CA ALA A 171 -5.92 9.55 -12.25
C ALA A 171 -5.32 10.88 -11.75
N ALA A 172 -4.61 10.83 -10.63
CA ALA A 172 -3.76 11.96 -10.23
C ALA A 172 -2.66 12.11 -11.30
N GLN A 173 -2.61 13.24 -12.00
CA GLN A 173 -1.54 13.53 -12.95
C GLN A 173 -0.49 14.43 -12.31
N PHE A 174 0.78 14.10 -12.53
CA PHE A 174 1.83 15.08 -12.23
C PHE A 174 1.76 16.18 -13.31
N PRO A 175 1.87 17.47 -12.94
CA PRO A 175 2.14 18.51 -13.93
C PRO A 175 3.41 18.16 -14.71
N THR A 176 3.46 18.45 -16.01
CA THR A 176 4.64 18.10 -16.83
C THR A 176 5.90 18.78 -16.27
N GLU A 177 5.80 20.03 -15.82
CA GLU A 177 6.93 20.70 -15.16
C GLU A 177 7.45 19.94 -13.93
N GLU A 178 6.59 19.22 -13.22
CA GLU A 178 6.94 18.45 -12.04
C GLU A 178 7.71 17.19 -12.44
N VAL A 179 7.31 16.54 -13.53
CA VAL A 179 8.03 15.39 -14.09
C VAL A 179 9.44 15.79 -14.49
N PHE A 180 9.60 16.91 -15.19
CA PHE A 180 10.91 17.48 -15.54
C PHE A 180 11.75 17.80 -14.30
N ARG A 181 11.14 18.45 -13.30
CA ARG A 181 11.82 18.80 -12.05
C ARG A 181 12.29 17.57 -11.28
N LEU A 182 11.48 16.51 -11.25
CA LEU A 182 11.83 15.26 -10.59
C LEU A 182 12.93 14.53 -11.35
N ALA A 183 12.79 14.35 -12.67
CA ALA A 183 13.74 13.65 -13.51
C ALA A 183 15.15 14.28 -13.49
N LYS A 184 15.24 15.61 -13.43
CA LYS A 184 16.52 16.36 -13.49
C LYS A 184 17.07 16.78 -12.13
N GLY A 185 16.23 16.81 -11.10
CA GLY A 185 16.55 17.44 -9.83
C GLY A 185 16.92 16.44 -8.74
N TYR A 186 15.90 15.90 -8.08
CA TYR A 186 16.06 15.08 -6.86
C TYR A 186 15.60 13.64 -7.04
N GLY A 187 15.22 13.27 -8.26
CA GLY A 187 14.83 11.92 -8.64
C GLY A 187 15.57 11.47 -9.88
N ARG A 188 14.97 10.50 -10.56
CA ARG A 188 15.49 9.90 -11.78
C ARG A 188 14.35 9.35 -12.59
N LEU A 189 14.41 9.53 -13.89
CA LEU A 189 13.52 8.89 -14.85
C LEU A 189 14.36 7.92 -15.68
N ASP A 190 13.96 6.65 -15.68
CA ASP A 190 14.60 5.61 -16.47
C ASP A 190 13.64 5.09 -17.55
N LEU A 191 14.18 4.82 -18.74
CA LEU A 191 13.50 4.11 -19.81
C LEU A 191 13.87 2.63 -19.75
N ILE A 192 12.88 1.79 -20.00
CA ILE A 192 13.00 0.34 -20.03
C ILE A 192 12.80 -0.09 -21.47
N THR A 193 13.80 -0.78 -22.01
CA THR A 193 13.74 -1.34 -23.35
C THR A 193 13.62 -2.86 -23.33
N LEU A 194 12.94 -3.40 -24.33
CA LEU A 194 12.88 -4.80 -24.68
C LEU A 194 13.23 -4.89 -26.17
N ASP A 195 14.26 -5.65 -26.51
CA ASP A 195 14.76 -5.74 -27.90
C ASP A 195 15.00 -4.35 -28.52
N ASP A 196 15.63 -3.46 -27.75
CA ASP A 196 15.94 -2.05 -28.07
C ASP A 196 14.74 -1.10 -28.26
N GLU A 197 13.50 -1.58 -28.13
CA GLU A 197 12.31 -0.75 -28.14
C GLU A 197 11.90 -0.30 -26.74
N VAL A 198 11.54 0.99 -26.57
CA VAL A 198 11.04 1.51 -25.29
C VAL A 198 9.65 0.97 -25.00
N VAL A 199 9.53 0.17 -23.93
CA VAL A 199 8.27 -0.46 -23.52
C VAL A 199 7.70 0.10 -22.21
N ALA A 200 8.56 0.72 -21.39
CA ALA A 200 8.15 1.29 -20.11
C ALA A 200 9.10 2.40 -19.64
N CYS A 201 8.68 3.11 -18.59
CA CYS A 201 9.55 3.98 -17.81
C CYS A 201 9.29 3.87 -16.31
N HIS A 202 10.28 4.26 -15.51
CA HIS A 202 10.19 4.39 -14.06
C HIS A 202 10.60 5.80 -13.63
N LEU A 203 9.73 6.46 -12.87
CA LEU A 203 10.04 7.71 -12.18
C LEU A 203 10.20 7.41 -10.69
N GLY A 204 11.41 7.59 -10.17
CA GLY A 204 11.74 7.39 -8.77
C GLY A 204 12.43 8.59 -8.15
N CYS A 205 12.51 8.62 -6.82
CA CYS A 205 13.33 9.60 -6.11
C CYS A 205 13.95 9.04 -4.83
N GLU A 206 15.00 9.70 -4.37
CA GLU A 206 15.59 9.41 -3.08
C GLU A 206 14.75 10.03 -1.95
N VAL A 207 14.46 9.22 -0.93
CA VAL A 207 13.90 9.65 0.34
C VAL A 207 14.85 9.23 1.45
N ILE A 208 15.24 10.17 2.31
CA ILE A 208 16.08 9.89 3.48
C ILE A 208 15.21 9.99 4.74
N ARG A 209 15.04 8.88 5.45
CA ARG A 209 14.23 8.75 6.67
C ARG A 209 15.04 8.03 7.75
N GLY A 210 15.12 8.60 8.95
CA GLY A 210 15.88 7.99 10.05
C GLY A 210 17.35 7.72 9.70
N GLY A 211 17.96 8.55 8.84
CA GLY A 211 19.32 8.33 8.33
C GLY A 211 19.46 7.22 7.27
N LYS A 212 18.37 6.56 6.89
CA LYS A 212 18.34 5.49 5.88
C LYS A 212 17.87 6.02 4.52
N ARG A 213 18.50 5.52 3.45
CA ARG A 213 18.23 5.90 2.06
C ARG A 213 17.22 4.96 1.43
N TYR A 214 16.10 5.50 0.99
CA TYR A 214 15.05 4.78 0.28
C TYR A 214 15.06 5.22 -1.18
N TRP A 215 15.07 4.25 -2.09
CA TRP A 215 14.69 4.49 -3.48
C TRP A 215 13.18 4.33 -3.61
N SER A 216 12.45 5.44 -3.67
CA SER A 216 10.99 5.46 -3.67
C SER A 216 10.44 5.60 -5.08
N THR A 217 9.60 4.63 -5.45
CA THR A 217 8.85 4.68 -6.71
C THR A 217 7.73 5.71 -6.64
N LEU A 218 7.78 6.70 -7.54
CA LEU A 218 6.72 7.69 -7.68
C LEU A 218 5.69 7.26 -8.72
N ARG A 219 6.16 6.76 -9.87
CA ARG A 219 5.27 6.33 -10.96
C ARG A 219 5.96 5.34 -11.90
N PHE A 220 5.16 4.44 -12.44
CA PHE A 220 5.51 3.64 -13.61
C PHE A 220 4.73 4.16 -14.82
N GLY A 221 5.33 4.11 -16.00
CA GLY A 221 4.66 4.33 -17.27
C GLY A 221 4.91 3.14 -18.21
N TYR A 222 3.95 2.86 -19.08
CA TYR A 222 4.01 1.77 -20.05
C TYR A 222 3.46 2.29 -21.37
N CYS A 223 3.99 1.80 -22.49
CA CYS A 223 3.40 2.11 -23.78
C CYS A 223 2.05 1.40 -23.94
N GLU A 224 1.21 1.90 -24.84
CA GLU A 224 -0.15 1.37 -25.06
C GLU A 224 -0.14 -0.10 -25.48
N SER A 225 0.80 -0.51 -26.33
CA SER A 225 0.97 -1.90 -26.74
C SER A 225 1.27 -2.86 -25.56
N VAL A 226 1.75 -2.33 -24.43
CA VAL A 226 1.96 -3.08 -23.19
C VAL A 226 0.74 -3.01 -22.28
N PHE A 227 0.20 -1.83 -21.97
CA PHE A 227 -0.90 -1.75 -20.99
C PHE A 227 -2.25 -2.21 -21.52
N SER A 228 -2.43 -2.29 -22.85
CA SER A 228 -3.62 -2.85 -23.48
C SER A 228 -3.62 -4.40 -23.48
N ASP A 229 -2.50 -5.04 -23.11
CA ASP A 229 -2.38 -6.49 -22.95
C ASP A 229 -2.01 -6.84 -21.50
N ALA A 230 -2.96 -7.45 -20.76
CA ALA A 230 -2.78 -7.77 -19.35
C ALA A 230 -1.60 -8.73 -19.07
N LYS A 231 -1.24 -9.61 -20.01
CA LYS A 231 -0.12 -10.54 -19.88
C LYS A 231 1.20 -9.81 -20.06
N LYS A 232 1.30 -8.98 -21.11
CA LYS A 232 2.49 -8.13 -21.33
C LYS A 232 2.69 -7.15 -20.18
N LEU A 233 1.65 -6.46 -19.75
CA LEU A 233 1.71 -5.53 -18.63
C LEU A 233 2.24 -6.21 -17.37
N ARG A 234 1.78 -7.43 -17.05
CA ARG A 234 2.24 -8.18 -15.88
C ARG A 234 3.74 -8.47 -15.93
N GLU A 235 4.24 -8.88 -17.10
CA GLU A 235 5.65 -9.20 -17.32
C GLU A 235 6.52 -7.95 -17.29
N VAL A 236 6.23 -6.96 -18.14
CA VAL A 236 6.99 -5.71 -18.25
C VAL A 236 7.02 -4.98 -16.90
N ASN A 237 5.89 -4.88 -16.20
CA ASN A 237 5.84 -4.25 -14.88
C ASN A 237 6.70 -5.00 -13.85
N SER A 238 6.74 -6.34 -13.93
CA SER A 238 7.59 -7.15 -13.07
C SER A 238 9.07 -6.94 -13.36
N MET A 239 9.47 -6.86 -14.63
CA MET A 239 10.86 -6.58 -15.01
C MET A 239 11.25 -5.15 -14.63
N THR A 240 10.42 -4.15 -14.94
CA THR A 240 10.67 -2.75 -14.56
C THR A 240 10.90 -2.62 -13.05
N THR A 241 10.02 -3.20 -12.23
CA THR A 241 10.18 -3.15 -10.76
C THR A 241 11.42 -3.90 -10.27
N PHE A 242 11.82 -4.97 -10.95
CA PHE A 242 13.02 -5.73 -10.58
C PHE A 242 14.30 -4.97 -10.95
N MET A 243 14.39 -4.38 -12.14
CA MET A 243 15.54 -3.58 -12.55
C MET A 243 15.71 -2.32 -11.70
N THR A 244 14.61 -1.70 -11.24
CA THR A 244 14.69 -0.58 -10.30
C THR A 244 15.23 -1.00 -8.94
N LEU A 245 14.90 -2.22 -8.49
CA LEU A 245 15.49 -2.81 -7.29
C LEU A 245 16.98 -3.08 -7.46
N GLU A 246 17.40 -3.69 -8.58
CA GLU A 246 18.81 -3.96 -8.87
C GLU A 246 19.62 -2.67 -8.90
N TRP A 247 19.10 -1.63 -9.56
CA TRP A 247 19.73 -0.33 -9.59
C TRP A 247 19.83 0.29 -8.20
N ALA A 248 18.77 0.25 -7.40
CA ALA A 248 18.80 0.77 -6.03
C ALA A 248 19.84 0.01 -5.17
N LEU A 249 19.92 -1.31 -5.30
CA LEU A 249 20.91 -2.13 -4.62
C LEU A 249 22.34 -1.75 -5.04
N ALA A 250 22.59 -1.65 -6.33
CA ALA A 250 23.90 -1.29 -6.89
C ALA A 250 24.35 0.13 -6.51
N ASN A 251 23.40 1.03 -6.20
CA ASN A 251 23.67 2.42 -5.81
C ASN A 251 23.63 2.64 -4.29
N GLY A 252 23.70 1.56 -3.50
CA GLY A 252 23.88 1.61 -2.05
C GLY A 252 22.70 2.23 -1.30
N PHE A 253 21.48 2.04 -1.79
CA PHE A 253 20.28 2.36 -1.02
C PHE A 253 20.04 1.31 0.07
N ASP A 254 19.50 1.71 1.22
CA ASP A 254 19.14 0.78 2.29
C ASP A 254 17.83 0.04 1.99
N TYR A 255 16.92 0.69 1.25
CA TYR A 255 15.58 0.19 0.97
C TYR A 255 15.11 0.55 -0.45
N HIS A 256 14.32 -0.33 -1.07
CA HIS A 256 13.53 -0.03 -2.27
C HIS A 256 12.04 0.01 -1.92
N ASP A 257 11.43 1.17 -2.08
CA ASP A 257 10.01 1.41 -1.84
C ASP A 257 9.23 1.28 -3.16
N ILE A 258 8.38 0.26 -3.26
CA ILE A 258 7.58 -0.08 -4.45
C ILE A 258 6.32 0.80 -4.54
N GLY A 259 6.24 1.84 -3.71
CA GLY A 259 5.23 2.88 -3.72
C GLY A 259 4.01 2.57 -2.86
N LEU A 260 3.14 3.55 -2.70
CA LEU A 260 1.93 3.46 -1.87
C LEU A 260 0.82 2.63 -2.52
N CYS A 261 0.00 2.00 -1.68
CA CYS A 261 -1.27 1.36 -2.02
C CYS A 261 -2.25 1.53 -0.85
N VAL A 262 -3.54 1.34 -1.11
CA VAL A 262 -4.57 1.35 -0.07
C VAL A 262 -4.24 0.29 0.97
N ALA A 263 -4.36 0.62 2.26
CA ALA A 263 -4.06 -0.28 3.36
C ALA A 263 -5.19 -1.29 3.61
N ARG A 264 -5.55 -2.02 2.56
CA ARG A 264 -6.50 -3.12 2.61
C ARG A 264 -5.76 -4.40 2.29
N PRO A 265 -5.69 -5.38 3.22
CA PRO A 265 -4.99 -6.66 3.00
C PRO A 265 -5.40 -7.39 1.71
N ASP A 266 -6.65 -7.22 1.28
CA ASP A 266 -7.19 -7.81 0.07
C ASP A 266 -6.96 -7.01 -1.22
N ASP A 267 -6.43 -5.79 -1.16
CA ASP A 267 -6.28 -4.95 -2.36
C ASP A 267 -5.34 -5.60 -3.38
N GLY A 268 -5.80 -5.70 -4.63
CA GLY A 268 -5.05 -6.38 -5.70
C GLY A 268 -3.67 -5.78 -5.96
N LEU A 269 -3.48 -4.47 -5.77
CA LEU A 269 -2.16 -3.85 -5.91
C LEU A 269 -1.24 -4.27 -4.77
N LEU A 270 -1.75 -4.32 -3.53
CA LEU A 270 -0.96 -4.80 -2.40
C LEU A 270 -0.63 -6.30 -2.55
N ARG A 271 -1.58 -7.12 -3.00
CA ARG A 271 -1.35 -8.54 -3.33
C ARG A 271 -0.25 -8.71 -4.39
N TRP A 272 -0.22 -7.83 -5.39
CA TRP A 272 0.84 -7.82 -6.39
C TRP A 272 2.19 -7.40 -5.78
N LYS A 273 2.23 -6.40 -4.89
CA LYS A 273 3.47 -5.93 -4.24
C LYS A 273 4.07 -6.95 -3.29
N ARG A 274 3.26 -7.61 -2.45
CA ARG A 274 3.74 -8.60 -1.45
C ARG A 274 4.51 -9.77 -2.07
N ARG A 275 4.24 -10.13 -3.33
CA ARG A 275 4.98 -11.16 -4.08
C ARG A 275 6.48 -10.87 -4.22
N ARG A 276 6.92 -9.66 -3.90
CA ARG A 276 8.32 -9.21 -3.91
C ARG A 276 8.98 -9.27 -2.52
N GLY A 277 8.35 -9.92 -1.54
CA GLY A 277 8.93 -10.13 -0.21
C GLY A 277 9.22 -8.85 0.59
N GLY A 278 8.54 -7.75 0.23
CA GLY A 278 8.67 -6.46 0.93
C GLY A 278 7.89 -6.41 2.23
N ASP A 279 8.38 -5.60 3.15
CA ASP A 279 7.74 -5.27 4.41
C ASP A 279 6.64 -4.23 4.21
N VAL A 280 5.52 -4.37 4.91
CA VAL A 280 4.45 -3.38 4.93
C VAL A 280 4.83 -2.26 5.90
N ASP A 281 4.96 -1.04 5.39
CA ASP A 281 5.33 0.16 6.15
C ASP A 281 4.38 1.31 5.78
N THR A 282 3.93 2.10 6.74
CA THR A 282 3.11 3.29 6.44
C THR A 282 3.94 4.44 5.85
N LEU A 283 5.28 4.36 5.91
CA LEU A 283 6.22 5.41 5.55
C LEU A 283 5.86 6.76 6.20
N ASN A 284 5.46 6.68 7.48
CA ASN A 284 4.93 7.78 8.28
C ASN A 284 3.70 8.48 7.67
N ASN A 285 2.88 7.76 6.90
CA ASN A 285 1.56 8.25 6.53
C ASN A 285 0.64 8.24 7.76
N HIS A 286 0.27 9.42 8.24
CA HIS A 286 -0.57 9.60 9.43
C HIS A 286 -2.07 9.57 9.13
N ALA A 287 -2.46 9.48 7.85
CA ALA A 287 -3.86 9.42 7.49
C ALA A 287 -4.44 8.05 7.88
N CYS A 288 -5.40 8.05 8.78
CA CYS A 288 -6.07 6.86 9.29
C CYS A 288 -7.57 7.09 9.57
N LEU A 289 -8.35 6.02 9.56
CA LEU A 289 -9.68 5.97 10.13
C LEU A 289 -9.69 5.08 11.36
N PHE A 290 -10.54 5.38 12.32
CA PHE A 290 -10.75 4.55 13.50
C PHE A 290 -11.97 3.66 13.27
N VAL A 291 -11.75 2.36 13.22
CA VAL A 291 -12.79 1.36 12.96
C VAL A 291 -13.07 0.59 14.24
N ARG A 292 -14.25 0.80 14.81
CA ARG A 292 -14.76 -0.03 15.90
C ARG A 292 -15.59 -1.16 15.30
N LEU A 293 -15.05 -2.37 15.46
CA LEU A 293 -15.68 -3.62 15.03
C LEU A 293 -17.09 -3.78 15.63
N PRO A 294 -17.98 -4.56 14.98
CA PRO A 294 -19.33 -4.75 15.48
C PRO A 294 -19.31 -5.46 16.84
N ARG A 295 -20.37 -5.27 17.64
CA ARG A 295 -20.43 -5.90 18.97
C ARG A 295 -20.48 -7.43 18.88
N THR A 296 -21.24 -7.94 17.91
CA THR A 296 -21.38 -9.36 17.56
C THR A 296 -20.89 -9.58 16.12
N GLY A 297 -20.44 -10.79 15.79
CA GLY A 297 -19.99 -11.13 14.42
C GLY A 297 -18.65 -10.50 14.01
N LYS A 298 -17.73 -10.25 14.97
CA LYS A 298 -16.41 -9.66 14.66
C LYS A 298 -15.58 -10.55 13.76
N ALA A 299 -15.58 -11.85 14.03
CA ALA A 299 -14.87 -12.86 13.23
C ALA A 299 -15.40 -12.88 11.80
N ASP A 300 -16.72 -12.94 11.63
CA ASP A 300 -17.37 -12.88 10.31
C ASP A 300 -17.04 -11.60 9.55
N PHE A 301 -17.08 -10.44 10.22
CA PHE A 301 -16.73 -9.17 9.60
C PHE A 301 -15.27 -9.14 9.12
N LEU A 302 -14.32 -9.59 9.95
CA LEU A 302 -12.89 -9.59 9.61
C LEU A 302 -12.49 -10.72 8.64
N TRP A 303 -13.34 -11.74 8.48
CA TRP A 303 -13.21 -12.74 7.43
C TRP A 303 -13.45 -12.13 6.04
N GLU A 304 -14.53 -11.35 5.93
CA GLU A 304 -14.89 -10.62 4.71
C GLU A 304 -13.99 -9.39 4.49
N THR A 305 -13.63 -8.71 5.58
CA THR A 305 -12.91 -7.45 5.59
C THR A 305 -11.74 -7.48 6.59
N PRO A 306 -10.65 -8.21 6.29
CA PRO A 306 -9.45 -8.15 7.09
C PRO A 306 -8.88 -6.73 7.07
N LEU A 307 -8.28 -6.30 8.18
CA LEU A 307 -7.81 -4.92 8.34
C LEU A 307 -6.35 -4.88 8.78
N PHE A 308 -5.60 -3.90 8.28
CA PHE A 308 -4.40 -3.45 8.99
C PHE A 308 -4.79 -2.46 10.08
N ALA A 309 -4.03 -2.43 11.16
CA ALA A 309 -4.12 -1.37 12.15
C ALA A 309 -2.74 -0.92 12.64
N MET A 310 -2.70 0.24 13.28
CA MET A 310 -1.51 0.81 13.89
C MET A 310 -1.54 0.60 15.41
N GLU A 311 -0.48 -0.01 15.94
CA GLU A 311 -0.16 0.00 17.37
C GLU A 311 1.12 0.80 17.59
N GLY A 312 0.95 2.05 18.04
CA GLY A 312 2.04 3.02 18.04
C GLY A 312 2.51 3.29 16.60
N ASN A 313 3.75 2.94 16.30
CA ASN A 313 4.35 3.05 14.95
C ASN A 313 4.44 1.71 14.21
N LYS A 314 3.80 0.65 14.72
CA LYS A 314 3.88 -0.70 14.18
C LYS A 314 2.59 -1.11 13.49
N VAL A 315 2.71 -1.83 12.37
CA VAL A 315 1.56 -2.36 11.63
C VAL A 315 1.16 -3.72 12.18
N THR A 316 -0.12 -3.91 12.44
CA THR A 316 -0.73 -5.18 12.84
C THR A 316 -1.75 -5.63 11.79
N LEU A 317 -2.01 -6.92 11.72
CA LEU A 317 -3.02 -7.51 10.83
C LEU A 317 -4.14 -8.13 11.67
N HIS A 318 -5.38 -7.83 11.35
CA HIS A 318 -6.57 -8.33 12.05
C HIS A 318 -7.37 -9.23 11.11
N LEU A 319 -7.49 -10.50 11.48
CA LEU A 319 -8.11 -11.56 10.69
C LEU A 319 -9.27 -12.19 11.48
N GLY A 320 -10.32 -12.56 10.76
CA GLY A 320 -11.48 -13.25 11.33
C GLY A 320 -11.39 -14.74 11.08
N LEU A 321 -11.76 -15.54 12.08
CA LEU A 321 -11.85 -17.00 12.00
C LEU A 321 -13.28 -17.40 12.37
N PRO A 322 -14.23 -17.38 11.42
CA PRO A 322 -15.62 -17.73 11.67
C PRO A 322 -15.79 -19.19 12.09
N ASP A 323 -16.71 -19.46 13.02
CA ASP A 323 -17.02 -20.85 13.44
C ASP A 323 -17.66 -21.68 12.31
N THR A 324 -18.13 -21.02 11.25
CA THR A 324 -18.73 -21.65 10.06
C THR A 324 -17.70 -22.10 9.02
N ALA A 325 -16.46 -21.61 9.11
CA ALA A 325 -15.40 -21.95 8.16
C ALA A 325 -14.56 -23.11 8.68
N SER A 326 -14.19 -24.05 7.80
CA SER A 326 -13.24 -25.11 8.17
C SER A 326 -11.81 -24.57 8.23
N ASP A 327 -10.93 -25.30 8.93
CA ASP A 327 -9.51 -24.95 9.00
C ASP A 327 -8.84 -24.94 7.62
N GLU A 328 -9.25 -25.82 6.70
CA GLU A 328 -8.77 -25.79 5.32
C GLU A 328 -9.20 -24.51 4.58
N GLU A 329 -10.46 -24.09 4.77
CA GLU A 329 -10.98 -22.85 4.19
C GLU A 329 -10.22 -21.63 4.74
N ILE A 330 -9.97 -21.60 6.04
CA ILE A 330 -9.19 -20.56 6.71
C ILE A 330 -7.74 -20.54 6.17
N ALA A 331 -7.09 -21.70 6.12
CA ALA A 331 -5.72 -21.83 5.65
C ALA A 331 -5.56 -21.41 4.18
N SER A 332 -6.55 -21.71 3.35
CA SER A 332 -6.66 -21.32 1.94
C SER A 332 -6.88 -19.81 1.79
N ARG A 333 -7.87 -19.25 2.51
CA ARG A 333 -8.20 -17.81 2.47
C ARG A 333 -7.01 -16.93 2.83
N TYR A 334 -6.27 -17.32 3.86
CA TYR A 334 -5.11 -16.59 4.36
C TYR A 334 -3.79 -17.11 3.80
N GLN A 335 -3.82 -18.04 2.83
CA GLN A 335 -2.64 -18.61 2.19
C GLN A 335 -1.65 -17.55 1.72
N GLU A 336 -2.19 -16.58 1.02
CA GLU A 336 -1.38 -15.56 0.38
C GLU A 336 -1.26 -14.29 1.23
N MET A 337 -1.97 -14.17 2.36
CA MET A 337 -1.95 -12.98 3.23
C MET A 337 -0.71 -12.90 4.14
N VAL A 338 0.45 -13.20 3.56
CA VAL A 338 1.74 -13.13 4.23
C VAL A 338 2.37 -11.78 3.89
N PHE A 339 2.61 -10.98 4.92
CA PHE A 339 3.16 -9.62 4.81
C PHE A 339 4.38 -9.46 5.72
N GLY A 340 5.49 -8.99 5.17
CA GLY A 340 6.64 -8.60 5.99
C GLY A 340 6.35 -7.37 6.84
N GLY A 341 7.20 -7.09 7.84
CA GLY A 341 7.11 -5.89 8.68
C GLY A 341 5.98 -5.87 9.70
N LEU A 342 5.15 -6.93 9.80
CA LEU A 342 4.08 -7.00 10.79
C LEU A 342 4.63 -7.19 12.20
N HIS A 343 4.06 -6.45 13.15
CA HIS A 343 4.34 -6.64 14.57
C HIS A 343 3.51 -7.79 15.17
N LYS A 344 2.22 -7.83 14.84
CA LYS A 344 1.27 -8.83 15.33
C LYS A 344 0.25 -9.23 14.28
N ILE A 345 -0.28 -10.44 14.43
CA ILE A 345 -1.49 -10.90 13.77
C ILE A 345 -2.51 -11.24 14.84
N TYR A 346 -3.62 -10.52 14.85
CA TYR A 346 -4.76 -10.79 15.70
C TYR A 346 -5.74 -11.72 15.00
N LEU A 347 -6.03 -12.85 15.62
CA LEU A 347 -6.97 -13.86 15.16
C LEU A 347 -8.25 -13.76 16.00
N TYR A 348 -9.35 -13.34 15.38
CA TYR A 348 -10.64 -13.15 16.03
C TYR A 348 -11.53 -14.37 15.81
N SER A 349 -11.81 -15.12 16.87
CA SER A 349 -12.72 -16.29 16.86
C SER A 349 -13.41 -16.48 18.19
N ALA A 350 -14.55 -17.21 18.19
CA ALA A 350 -15.17 -17.66 19.43
C ALA A 350 -14.37 -18.82 20.06
N ARG A 351 -13.91 -19.76 19.22
CA ARG A 351 -13.04 -20.87 19.62
C ARG A 351 -11.57 -20.55 19.34
N ARG A 352 -10.67 -21.05 20.17
CA ARG A 352 -9.23 -20.93 19.89
C ARG A 352 -8.91 -21.70 18.62
N ALA A 353 -8.19 -21.08 17.69
CA ALA A 353 -7.72 -21.74 16.48
C ALA A 353 -6.87 -22.97 16.80
N GLU A 354 -7.00 -24.02 16.01
CA GLU A 354 -6.25 -25.25 16.22
C GLU A 354 -4.74 -25.05 16.05
N GLU A 355 -3.95 -25.82 16.80
CA GLU A 355 -2.49 -25.66 16.80
C GLU A 355 -1.89 -25.98 15.42
N VAL A 356 -2.51 -26.87 14.64
CA VAL A 356 -2.07 -27.21 13.27
C VAL A 356 -2.14 -25.98 12.36
N PHE A 357 -3.25 -25.24 12.40
CA PHE A 357 -3.38 -23.99 11.66
C PHE A 357 -2.36 -22.94 12.14
N LEU A 358 -2.19 -22.78 13.46
CA LEU A 358 -1.23 -21.82 14.02
C LEU A 358 0.22 -22.15 13.61
N GLN A 359 0.60 -23.42 13.62
CA GLN A 359 1.92 -23.86 13.14
C GLN A 359 2.09 -23.60 11.64
N THR A 360 1.07 -23.87 10.85
CA THR A 360 1.06 -23.53 9.42
C THR A 360 1.29 -22.04 9.21
N LEU A 361 0.58 -21.18 9.95
CA LEU A 361 0.76 -19.73 9.88
C LEU A 361 2.18 -19.31 10.31
N ARG A 362 2.69 -19.82 11.44
CA ARG A 362 4.06 -19.53 11.91
C ARG A 362 5.12 -19.95 10.89
N SER A 363 4.96 -21.13 10.27
CA SER A 363 5.90 -21.63 9.27
C SER A 363 6.05 -20.70 8.07
N ARG A 364 4.97 -20.02 7.65
CA ARG A 364 5.00 -19.03 6.56
C ARG A 364 5.80 -17.78 6.91
N TYR A 365 5.93 -17.48 8.20
CA TYR A 365 6.70 -16.34 8.70
C TYR A 365 8.12 -16.71 9.13
N ALA A 366 8.50 -17.98 9.12
CA ALA A 366 9.81 -18.44 9.60
C ALA A 366 11.00 -17.82 8.85
N GLY A 367 10.83 -17.44 7.58
CA GLY A 367 11.86 -16.80 6.76
C GLY A 367 11.99 -15.27 6.93
N PHE A 368 11.12 -14.65 7.74
CA PHE A 368 11.15 -13.20 7.99
C PHE A 368 12.12 -12.87 9.14
N PRO A 369 12.83 -11.72 9.09
CA PRO A 369 13.80 -11.36 10.14
C PRO A 369 13.14 -11.18 11.52
N SER A 370 11.89 -10.74 11.53
CA SER A 370 11.07 -10.59 12.73
C SER A 370 9.68 -11.15 12.41
N PRO A 371 9.38 -12.41 12.74
CA PRO A 371 8.04 -12.94 12.58
C PRO A 371 7.05 -12.20 13.50
N PRO A 372 5.80 -11.99 13.06
CA PRO A 372 4.80 -11.34 13.89
C PRO A 372 4.37 -12.24 15.04
N ILE A 373 3.97 -11.62 16.16
CA ILE A 373 3.35 -12.33 17.27
C ILE A 373 1.92 -12.70 16.89
N LEU A 374 1.54 -13.96 17.04
CA LEU A 374 0.15 -14.41 16.86
C LEU A 374 -0.61 -14.22 18.18
N GLU A 375 -1.71 -13.48 18.15
CA GLU A 375 -2.53 -13.19 19.31
C GLU A 375 -4.00 -13.57 19.05
N HIS A 376 -4.58 -14.36 19.95
CA HIS A 376 -5.99 -14.75 19.85
C HIS A 376 -6.87 -13.73 20.58
N VAL A 377 -7.94 -13.29 19.90
CA VAL A 377 -8.94 -12.39 20.46
C VAL A 377 -10.29 -13.10 20.50
N ALA A 378 -10.72 -13.46 21.71
CA ALA A 378 -12.00 -14.12 21.92
C ALA A 378 -13.15 -13.20 21.47
N CYS A 379 -13.98 -13.72 20.58
CA CYS A 379 -15.22 -13.12 20.15
C CYS A 379 -16.36 -13.65 21.02
N GLN A 380 -17.25 -12.74 21.42
CA GLN A 380 -18.48 -13.07 22.14
C GLN A 380 -19.64 -13.17 21.17
#